data_AF-A0A1G3UEC4-F1
#
_entry.id   AF-A0A1G3UEC4-F1
#
_cell.length_a   1.000
_cell.length_b   1.000
_cell.length_c   1.000
_cell.angle_alpha   90.00
_cell.angle_beta   90.00
_cell.angle_gamma   90.00
#
_symmetry.space_group_name_H-M   'P 1'
#
loop_
_entity.id
_entity.type
_entity.pdbx_description
1 polymer ?
#
loop_
_entity_poly.entity_id
_entity_poly.type
_entity_poly.pdbx_seq_one_letter_code
_entity_poly.pdbx_strand_id
1 'polypeptide(L)'
;MHTSTLMMIFFILLLVVSIWKIYAFLPNRQLQDDDTTREATEQLENLMIKIIKQNATALDNKELFSLMLEDNDFDKKKFWRFNQNRLNHLLSHYFLQNPHVKNIEDIHNM
;
A
#
# COMPACT_ATOMS: atom_id res chain seq x y z
N MET A 1 25.51 32.33 39.67
CA MET A 1 24.66 32.06 38.49
C MET A 1 23.26 32.55 38.80
N HIS A 2 22.62 33.31 37.89
CA HIS A 2 21.25 33.77 38.07
C HIS A 2 20.26 32.62 37.84
N THR A 3 19.14 32.63 38.58
CA THR A 3 18.05 31.64 38.47
C THR A 3 17.51 31.53 37.04
N SER A 4 17.45 32.65 36.31
CA SER A 4 17.06 32.70 34.89
C SER A 4 17.98 31.85 34.00
N THR A 5 19.30 31.92 34.20
CA THR A 5 20.27 31.11 33.45
C THR A 5 20.08 29.61 33.72
N LEU A 6 19.79 29.26 34.97
CA LEU A 6 19.55 27.87 35.35
C LEU A 6 18.27 27.31 34.72
N MET A 7 17.17 28.08 34.75
CA MET A 7 15.91 27.71 34.10
C MET A 7 16.07 27.53 32.58
N MET A 8 16.84 28.41 31.93
CA MET A 8 17.13 28.30 30.50
C MET A 8 17.91 27.01 30.18
N ILE A 9 18.91 26.65 30.99
CA ILE A 9 19.68 25.42 30.83
C ILE A 9 18.77 24.19 30.98
N PHE A 10 17.94 24.14 32.03
CA PHE A 10 17.01 23.02 32.21
C PHE A 10 16.00 22.89 31.07
N PHE A 11 15.48 24.01 30.57
CA PHE A 11 14.58 24.01 29.43
C PHE A 11 15.22 23.39 28.19
N ILE A 12 16.45 23.81 27.85
CA ILE A 12 17.18 23.27 26.70
C ILE A 12 17.45 21.78 26.88
N LEU A 13 17.88 21.35 28.06
CA LEU A 13 18.14 19.94 28.34
C LEU A 13 16.87 19.08 28.18
N LEU A 14 15.75 19.53 28.74
CA LEU A 14 14.47 18.82 28.62
C LEU A 14 13.94 18.80 27.17
N LEU A 15 14.17 19.87 26.41
CA LEU A 15 13.80 19.95 24.99
C LEU A 15 14.61 18.96 24.14
N VAL A 16 15.93 18.89 24.36
CA VAL A 16 16.78 17.95 23.62
C VAL A 16 16.41 16.50 23.94
N VAL A 17 16.15 16.19 25.22
CA VAL A 17 15.72 14.85 25.64
C VAL A 17 14.35 14.50 25.04
N SER A 18 13.41 15.44 24.95
CA SER A 18 12.09 15.18 24.37
C SER A 18 12.16 14.92 22.86
N ILE A 19 12.95 15.70 22.12
CA ILE A 19 13.19 15.49 20.68
C ILE A 19 13.88 14.15 20.44
N TRP A 20 14.92 13.82 21.22
CA TRP A 20 15.61 12.53 21.12
C TRP A 20 14.66 11.36 21.39
N LYS A 21 13.79 11.48 22.40
CA LYS A 21 12.77 10.47 22.69
C LYS A 21 11.81 10.29 21.51
N ILE A 22 11.27 11.38 20.94
CA ILE A 22 10.38 11.30 19.77
C ILE A 22 11.10 10.63 18.60
N TYR A 23 12.35 11.00 18.32
CA TYR A 23 13.14 10.40 17.26
C TYR A 23 13.40 8.91 17.48
N ALA A 24 13.74 8.50 18.70
CA ALA A 24 13.94 7.09 19.04
C ALA A 24 12.63 6.27 19.02
N PHE A 25 11.49 6.91 19.30
CA PHE A 25 10.17 6.27 19.28
C PHE A 25 9.50 6.28 17.90
N LEU A 26 9.90 7.14 16.97
CA LEU A 26 9.39 7.11 15.60
C LEU A 26 10.02 5.89 14.89
N PRO A 27 9.26 4.82 14.62
CA PRO A 27 9.82 3.68 13.93
C PRO A 27 10.16 4.08 12.49
N ASN A 28 11.45 4.23 12.18
CA ASN A 28 11.91 4.47 10.82
C ASN A 28 11.97 3.18 9.98
N ARG A 29 11.19 2.17 10.36
CA ARG A 29 11.11 0.86 9.70
C ARG A 29 9.69 0.72 9.15
N GLN A 30 9.59 0.41 7.86
CA GLN A 30 8.34 -0.09 7.28
C GLN A 30 7.87 -1.29 8.12
N LEU A 31 6.56 -1.39 8.36
CA LEU A 31 6.00 -2.52 9.08
C LEU A 31 6.40 -3.81 8.33
N GLN A 32 6.77 -4.87 9.05
CA GLN A 32 7.16 -6.14 8.41
C GLN A 32 6.03 -6.71 7.52
N ASP A 33 4.78 -6.42 7.90
CA ASP A 33 3.56 -6.81 7.18
C ASP A 33 3.02 -5.65 6.32
N ASP A 34 3.89 -4.77 5.84
CA ASP A 34 3.48 -3.68 4.96
C ASP A 34 3.16 -4.22 3.56
N ASP A 35 1.89 -4.49 3.37
CA ASP A 35 1.32 -4.92 2.11
C ASP A 35 1.30 -3.81 1.05
N THR A 36 1.76 -2.59 1.37
CA THR A 36 1.86 -1.44 0.45
C THR A 36 3.23 -1.28 -0.21
N THR A 37 4.16 -2.22 0.04
CA THR A 37 5.44 -2.25 -0.66
C THR A 37 5.26 -2.37 -2.18
N ARG A 38 6.25 -1.88 -2.94
CA ARG A 38 6.23 -1.94 -4.41
C ARG A 38 6.11 -3.38 -4.92
N GLU A 39 6.88 -4.29 -4.33
CA GLU A 39 6.85 -5.72 -4.69
C GLU A 39 5.48 -6.35 -4.40
N ALA A 40 4.86 -6.04 -3.26
CA ALA A 40 3.52 -6.52 -2.94
C ALA A 40 2.46 -5.99 -3.92
N THR A 41 2.61 -4.74 -4.37
CA THR A 41 1.73 -4.12 -5.36
C THR A 41 1.88 -4.77 -6.73
N GLU A 42 3.12 -4.99 -7.19
CA GLU A 42 3.40 -5.68 -8.46
C GLU A 42 2.85 -7.11 -8.47
N GLN A 43 2.95 -7.84 -7.35
CA GLN A 43 2.37 -9.18 -7.22
C GLN A 43 0.84 -9.17 -7.33
N LEU A 44 0.17 -8.24 -6.64
CA LEU A 44 -1.27 -8.05 -6.72
C LEU A 44 -1.71 -7.68 -8.14
N GLU A 45 -0.93 -6.86 -8.84
CA GLU A 45 -1.20 -6.44 -10.22
C GLU A 45 -1.06 -7.60 -11.21
N ASN A 46 0.00 -8.40 -11.08
CA ASN A 46 0.18 -9.60 -11.90
C ASN A 46 -0.96 -10.60 -11.69
N LEU A 47 -1.41 -10.80 -10.45
CA LEU A 47 -2.55 -11.65 -10.14
C LEU A 47 -3.84 -11.11 -10.78
N MET A 48 -4.08 -9.80 -10.69
CA MET A 48 -5.22 -9.16 -11.32
C MET A 48 -5.22 -9.40 -12.84
N ILE A 49 -4.10 -9.14 -13.52
CA ILE A 49 -3.98 -9.33 -14.98
C ILE A 49 -4.18 -10.80 -15.35
N LYS A 50 -3.57 -11.73 -14.60
CA LYS A 50 -3.74 -13.17 -14.80
C LYS A 50 -5.22 -13.55 -14.78
N ILE A 51 -5.96 -13.10 -13.77
CA ILE A 51 -7.38 -13.43 -13.62
C ILE A 51 -8.21 -12.79 -14.72
N ILE A 52 -7.93 -11.55 -15.10
CA ILE A 52 -8.61 -10.90 -16.24
C ILE A 52 -8.39 -11.70 -17.53
N LYS A 53 -7.16 -12.17 -17.79
CA LYS A 53 -6.84 -12.96 -19.00
C LYS A 53 -7.42 -14.37 -18.98
N GLN A 54 -7.66 -14.94 -17.82
CA GLN A 54 -8.19 -16.31 -17.66
C GLN A 54 -9.73 -16.36 -17.66
N ASN A 55 -10.40 -15.23 -17.46
CA ASN A 55 -11.85 -15.15 -17.35
C ASN A 55 -12.47 -14.39 -18.53
N ALA A 56 -13.81 -14.33 -18.56
CA ALA A 56 -14.55 -13.73 -19.65
C ALA A 56 -14.26 -12.23 -19.82
N THR A 57 -14.37 -11.75 -21.05
CA THR A 57 -14.04 -10.38 -21.46
C THR A 57 -14.84 -9.32 -20.70
N ALA A 58 -16.11 -9.58 -20.37
CA ALA A 58 -17.00 -8.62 -19.69
C ALA A 58 -17.05 -8.84 -18.17
N LEU A 59 -15.91 -8.74 -17.50
CA LEU A 59 -15.81 -8.89 -16.04
C LEU A 59 -16.13 -7.56 -15.33
N ASP A 60 -17.08 -7.56 -14.40
CA ASP A 60 -17.29 -6.39 -13.52
C ASP A 60 -16.18 -6.31 -12.44
N ASN A 61 -15.91 -5.10 -11.94
CA ASN A 61 -14.94 -4.88 -10.87
C ASN A 61 -15.24 -5.72 -9.62
N LYS A 62 -16.53 -5.99 -9.31
CA LYS A 62 -16.92 -6.83 -8.17
C LYS A 62 -16.68 -8.31 -8.40
N GLU A 63 -16.88 -8.76 -9.64
CA GLU A 63 -16.62 -10.13 -10.05
C GLU A 63 -15.12 -10.39 -10.04
N LEU A 64 -14.32 -9.46 -10.59
CA LEU A 64 -12.86 -9.50 -10.52
C LEU A 64 -12.35 -9.58 -9.08
N PHE A 65 -12.91 -8.78 -8.18
CA PHE A 65 -12.54 -8.84 -6.77
C PHE A 65 -12.83 -10.22 -6.15
N SER A 66 -14.01 -10.78 -6.42
CA SER A 66 -14.39 -12.10 -5.92
C SER A 66 -13.45 -13.18 -6.46
N LEU A 67 -13.18 -13.16 -7.77
CA LEU A 67 -12.25 -14.10 -8.42
C LEU A 67 -10.83 -13.97 -7.88
N MET A 68 -10.35 -12.76 -7.59
CA MET A 68 -9.06 -12.55 -6.92
C MET A 68 -8.99 -13.15 -5.53
N LEU A 69 -10.07 -13.11 -4.75
CA LEU A 69 -10.10 -13.69 -3.40
C LEU A 69 -10.22 -15.23 -3.40
N GLU A 70 -10.74 -15.79 -4.50
CA GLU A 70 -10.94 -17.22 -4.71
C GLU A 70 -9.74 -17.90 -5.41
N ASP A 71 -8.89 -17.13 -6.10
CA ASP A 71 -7.69 -17.67 -6.75
C ASP A 71 -6.69 -18.24 -5.72
N ASN A 72 -6.12 -19.40 -6.04
CA ASN A 72 -5.19 -20.11 -5.16
C ASN A 72 -3.87 -19.36 -4.93
N ASP A 73 -3.48 -18.48 -5.86
CA ASP A 73 -2.26 -17.67 -5.76
C ASP A 73 -2.46 -16.42 -4.88
N PHE A 74 -3.70 -16.15 -4.43
CA PHE A 74 -3.99 -15.04 -3.53
C PHE A 74 -3.60 -15.36 -2.08
N ASP A 75 -2.49 -14.76 -1.63
CA ASP A 75 -2.05 -14.86 -0.24
C ASP A 75 -2.88 -13.94 0.69
N LYS A 76 -3.93 -14.50 1.29
CA LYS A 76 -4.81 -13.81 2.25
C LYS A 76 -4.07 -13.25 3.48
N LYS A 77 -2.95 -13.86 3.90
CA LYS A 77 -2.19 -13.39 5.05
C LYS A 77 -1.37 -12.17 4.66
N LYS A 78 -0.73 -12.21 3.50
CA LYS A 78 0.05 -11.10 2.96
C LYS A 78 -0.82 -9.91 2.58
N PHE A 79 -1.97 -10.14 1.95
CA PHE A 79 -2.86 -9.10 1.44
C PHE A 79 -4.09 -8.89 2.32
N TRP A 80 -3.94 -8.94 3.64
CA TRP A 80 -5.06 -8.88 4.58
C TRP A 80 -5.89 -7.58 4.50
N ARG A 81 -5.32 -6.47 4.00
CA ARG A 81 -6.04 -5.20 3.78
C ARG A 81 -6.66 -5.08 2.39
N PHE A 82 -6.55 -6.10 1.54
CA PHE A 82 -7.10 -6.05 0.20
C PHE A 82 -8.64 -5.98 0.25
N ASN A 83 -9.19 -5.01 -0.47
CA ASN A 83 -10.62 -4.73 -0.54
C ASN A 83 -10.97 -4.10 -1.91
N GLN A 84 -12.26 -3.90 -2.17
CA GLN A 84 -12.74 -3.35 -3.44
C GLN A 84 -12.11 -2.00 -3.79
N ASN A 85 -11.93 -1.10 -2.81
CA ASN A 85 -11.34 0.22 -3.06
C ASN A 85 -9.88 0.10 -3.48
N ARG A 86 -9.15 -0.84 -2.87
CA ARG A 86 -7.76 -1.12 -3.22
C ARG A 86 -7.64 -1.72 -4.61
N LEU A 87 -8.55 -2.61 -5.02
CA LEU A 87 -8.63 -3.09 -6.40
C LEU A 87 -8.88 -1.94 -7.38
N ASN A 88 -9.85 -1.07 -7.10
CA ASN A 88 -10.14 0.09 -7.95
C ASN A 88 -8.92 1.01 -8.09
N HIS A 89 -8.17 1.23 -7.00
CA HIS A 89 -6.93 2.01 -7.04
C HIS A 89 -5.86 1.31 -7.88
N LEU A 90 -5.73 -0.01 -7.76
CA LEU A 90 -4.77 -0.80 -8.53
C LEU A 90 -5.09 -0.77 -10.04
N LEU A 91 -6.36 -0.93 -10.43
CA LEU A 91 -6.82 -0.76 -11.81
C LEU A 91 -6.55 0.66 -12.33
N SER A 92 -6.90 1.68 -11.55
CA SER A 92 -6.67 3.07 -11.93
C SER A 92 -5.18 3.34 -12.16
N HIS A 93 -4.33 2.83 -11.27
CA HIS A 93 -2.89 2.91 -11.41
C HIS A 93 -2.39 2.21 -12.68
N TYR A 94 -2.89 1.01 -12.97
CA TYR A 94 -2.55 0.28 -14.18
C TYR A 94 -2.92 1.03 -15.47
N PHE A 95 -4.12 1.61 -15.53
CA PHE A 95 -4.58 2.41 -16.69
C PHE A 95 -3.77 3.69 -16.88
N LEU A 96 -3.29 4.31 -15.79
CA LEU A 96 -2.41 5.47 -15.88
C LEU A 96 -1.03 5.10 -16.47
N GLN A 97 -0.52 3.92 -16.15
CA GLN A 97 0.76 3.43 -16.67
C GLN A 97 0.67 2.87 -18.09
N ASN A 98 -0.52 2.42 -18.51
CA ASN A 98 -0.77 1.81 -19.81
C ASN A 98 -1.83 2.62 -20.58
N PRO A 99 -1.47 3.73 -21.26
CA PRO A 99 -2.43 4.61 -21.93
C PRO A 99 -3.27 3.95 -23.02
N HIS A 100 -2.82 2.79 -23.53
CA HIS A 100 -3.52 1.98 -24.53
C HIS A 100 -4.65 1.14 -23.95
N VAL A 101 -4.72 1.02 -22.62
CA VAL A 101 -5.69 0.21 -21.89
C VAL A 101 -6.58 1.15 -21.07
N LYS A 102 -7.88 1.16 -21.34
CA LYS A 102 -8.85 2.05 -20.67
C LYS A 102 -9.85 1.31 -19.80
N ASN A 103 -10.00 0.01 -20.02
CA ASN A 103 -10.95 -0.82 -19.29
C ASN A 103 -10.40 -2.25 -19.14
N ILE A 104 -11.12 -3.09 -18.38
CA ILE A 104 -10.75 -4.49 -18.15
C ILE A 104 -10.74 -5.30 -19.45
N GLU A 105 -11.63 -4.99 -20.40
CA GLU A 105 -11.72 -5.67 -21.70
C GLU A 105 -10.43 -5.46 -22.53
N ASP A 106 -9.85 -4.26 -22.46
CA ASP A 106 -8.58 -3.93 -23.12
C ASP A 106 -7.41 -4.74 -22.53
N ILE A 107 -7.44 -5.04 -21.23
CA ILE A 107 -6.43 -5.91 -20.57
C ILE A 107 -6.57 -7.36 -21.06
N HIS A 108 -7.81 -7.84 -21.22
CA HIS A 108 -8.08 -9.18 -21.73
C HIS A 108 -7.61 -9.36 -23.18
N ASN A 109 -7.72 -8.33 -24.01
CA ASN A 109 -7.39 -8.39 -25.44
C ASN A 109 -5.90 -8.13 -25.78
N MET A 110 -5.05 -7.96 -24.77
CA MET A 110 -3.62 -7.62 -24.88
C MET A 110 -2.72 -8.85 -24.77
#